data_AF-A0A969T5X4-F1
#
_entry.id   AF-A0A969T5X4-F1
#
_cell.length_a   1.000
_cell.length_b   1.000
_cell.length_c   1.000
_cell.angle_alpha   90.00
_cell.angle_beta   90.00
_cell.angle_gamma   90.00
#
_symmetry.space_group_name_H-M   'P 1'
#
loop_
_entity.id
_entity.type
_entity.pdbx_description
1 polymer ?
#
loop_
_entity_poly.entity_id
_entity_poly.type
_entity_poly.pdbx_seq_one_letter_code
_entity_poly.pdbx_strand_id
1 'polypeptide(L)'
;MNKRGNNYLIRYITLFLLALNNCYAYSQTAMINTQARNTKSLNGDWQVIIDPGGGGDWRQVWQEKKPQKKTDFIEYSFDGGPMLKVPGDFNSQRCDLTYVEGTIWYKKQFTYTLKSGKRLFLHFGAVNYLAEVYLNGEKIGSHEGGFTPFQFEITNKVKKGENTVIVKANNNRKGNGLPGYGYDWFNYGGITRSVDLIETDITYVKDYFLQLKKGSLDTVLGWIQLDGTKTVQKLTIHIPELNISYKTKSNKAGLAPVDFAADFKLWSPENPKRYQVIIESETDTVSDSIGFRSIEVAGNKVLLNGKPIFLKAINIHEENPYKGSRAYSVDDAKILLNAAKELGCNLVRLAHYPHNEDMVRTAEKMGILVWSEVPVYWTIDWTNEATYKNAQNQVQENILRDRNRANIIIWSIANETPVIPERLTFLTNLAGYVRSIDNTRLISAAME
;
A
#
# COMPACT_ATOMS: atom_id res chain seq x y z
N MET A 1 64.42 54.04 10.31
CA MET A 1 63.65 54.70 9.22
C MET A 1 63.06 53.63 8.31
N ASN A 2 61.76 53.73 8.07
CA ASN A 2 60.85 52.88 7.30
C ASN A 2 61.36 52.21 6.01
N LYS A 3 60.95 50.95 5.78
CA LYS A 3 60.12 50.43 4.66
C LYS A 3 60.14 48.88 4.70
N ARG A 4 59.07 48.21 5.16
CA ARG A 4 57.92 47.67 4.40
C ARG A 4 58.29 46.87 3.14
N GLY A 5 58.11 45.55 3.23
CA GLY A 5 57.94 44.61 2.12
C GLY A 5 57.03 43.47 2.57
N ASN A 6 55.86 43.36 1.94
CA ASN A 6 54.74 42.47 2.28
C ASN A 6 55.06 40.99 2.06
N ASN A 7 54.75 40.14 3.04
CA ASN A 7 54.49 38.72 2.80
C ASN A 7 53.01 38.44 3.05
N TYR A 8 52.29 38.13 1.96
CA TYR A 8 50.95 37.55 2.01
C TYR A 8 51.07 36.07 2.36
N LEU A 9 50.52 35.65 3.49
CA LEU A 9 50.17 34.25 3.72
C LEU A 9 48.72 34.18 4.19
N ILE A 10 47.88 33.75 3.25
CA ILE A 10 46.45 33.54 3.38
C ILE A 10 46.22 32.43 4.41
N ARG A 11 45.52 32.75 5.50
CA ARG A 11 44.97 31.76 6.45
C ARG A 11 43.72 31.14 5.83
N TYR A 12 43.78 29.86 5.48
CA TYR A 12 42.59 29.07 5.18
C TYR A 12 41.81 28.84 6.48
N ILE A 13 40.67 29.52 6.61
CA ILE A 13 39.64 29.19 7.59
C ILE A 13 38.79 28.09 6.98
N THR A 14 38.95 26.86 7.46
CA THR A 14 38.07 25.75 7.10
C THR A 14 36.73 25.94 7.81
N LEU A 15 35.76 26.54 7.12
CA LEU A 15 34.37 26.54 7.54
C LEU A 15 33.81 25.11 7.40
N PHE A 16 33.54 24.45 8.51
CA PHE A 16 32.72 23.24 8.56
C PHE A 16 31.27 23.63 8.25
N LEU A 17 30.88 23.52 6.98
CA LEU A 17 29.48 23.53 6.57
C LEU A 17 28.86 22.20 7.02
N LEU A 18 28.14 22.24 8.15
CA LEU A 18 27.16 21.22 8.51
C LEU A 18 26.07 21.22 7.44
N ALA A 19 26.23 20.37 6.43
CA ALA A 19 25.15 20.00 5.54
C ALA A 19 24.09 19.27 6.38
N LEU A 20 23.04 20.00 6.78
CA LEU A 20 21.77 19.41 7.19
C LEU A 20 21.22 18.65 5.99
N ASN A 21 21.60 17.37 5.87
CA ASN A 21 20.88 16.42 5.05
C ASN A 21 19.48 16.31 5.67
N ASN A 22 18.54 17.10 5.16
CA ASN A 22 17.12 16.79 5.24
C ASN A 22 16.91 15.50 4.42
N CYS A 23 17.27 14.36 5.01
CA CYS A 23 16.78 13.07 4.56
C CYS A 23 15.27 13.12 4.77
N TYR A 24 14.54 13.46 3.71
CA TYR A 24 13.10 13.25 3.67
C TYR A 24 12.86 11.76 3.94
N ALA A 25 12.28 11.44 5.09
CA ALA A 25 11.95 10.07 5.45
C ALA A 25 10.80 9.62 4.54
N TYR A 26 11.05 8.66 3.65
CA TYR A 26 10.00 7.98 2.89
C TYR A 26 9.26 6.98 3.77
N SER A 27 8.00 6.71 3.45
CA SER A 27 7.22 5.66 4.13
C SER A 27 7.89 4.30 4.02
N GLN A 28 7.65 3.46 5.03
CA GLN A 28 8.02 2.05 4.98
C GLN A 28 7.04 1.31 4.06
N THR A 29 7.51 0.22 3.45
CA THR A 29 6.61 -0.79 2.87
C THR A 29 5.64 -1.25 3.96
N ALA A 30 4.34 -1.20 3.66
CA ALA A 30 3.30 -1.61 4.61
C ALA A 30 3.45 -3.07 5.04
N MET A 31 3.12 -3.36 6.30
CA MET A 31 2.94 -4.72 6.78
C MET A 31 1.78 -5.38 6.04
N ILE A 32 1.91 -6.66 5.76
CA ILE A 32 0.85 -7.45 5.13
C ILE A 32 -0.11 -8.01 6.19
N ASN A 33 -1.33 -8.34 5.77
CA ASN A 33 -2.36 -8.96 6.61
C ASN A 33 -2.61 -8.18 7.92
N THR A 34 -2.79 -6.87 7.79
CA THR A 34 -3.00 -5.95 8.91
C THR A 34 -4.27 -6.28 9.70
N GLN A 35 -5.30 -6.83 9.04
CA GLN A 35 -6.56 -7.27 9.65
C GLN A 35 -6.38 -8.39 10.70
N ALA A 36 -5.26 -9.12 10.66
CA ALA A 36 -4.93 -10.17 11.64
C ALA A 36 -4.07 -9.67 12.81
N ARG A 37 -3.83 -8.36 12.90
CA ARG A 37 -2.99 -7.74 13.93
C ARG A 37 -3.81 -7.05 15.00
N ASN A 38 -3.16 -6.63 16.08
CA ASN A 38 -3.77 -5.76 17.07
C ASN A 38 -3.91 -4.34 16.49
N THR A 39 -5.08 -4.05 15.94
CA THR A 39 -5.39 -2.79 15.27
C THR A 39 -6.34 -1.92 16.07
N LYS A 40 -6.07 -0.61 16.10
CA LYS A 40 -7.01 0.42 16.56
C LYS A 40 -7.26 1.41 15.43
N SER A 41 -8.50 1.42 14.94
CA SER A 41 -8.87 2.31 13.84
C SER A 41 -8.87 3.79 14.24
N LEU A 42 -8.41 4.63 13.31
CA LEU A 42 -8.51 6.09 13.36
C LEU A 42 -9.57 6.63 12.36
N ASN A 43 -10.38 5.75 11.77
CA ASN A 43 -11.47 6.12 10.89
C ASN A 43 -12.53 7.00 11.60
N GLY A 44 -13.43 7.58 10.83
CA GLY A 44 -14.50 8.47 11.27
C GLY A 44 -14.31 9.88 10.72
N ASP A 45 -14.85 10.87 11.42
CA ASP A 45 -14.72 12.27 11.04
C ASP A 45 -13.34 12.81 11.39
N TRP A 46 -12.74 13.52 10.44
CA TRP A 46 -11.47 14.25 10.57
C TRP A 46 -11.74 15.72 10.28
N GLN A 47 -11.14 16.62 11.08
CA GLN A 47 -11.20 18.07 10.82
C GLN A 47 -10.34 18.38 9.60
N VAL A 48 -10.78 19.27 8.71
CA VAL A 48 -10.02 19.58 7.49
C VAL A 48 -9.85 21.07 7.21
N ILE A 49 -8.76 21.39 6.52
CA ILE A 49 -8.53 22.69 5.87
C ILE A 49 -8.43 22.41 4.36
N ILE A 50 -9.33 23.03 3.60
CA ILE A 50 -9.35 22.96 2.13
C ILE A 50 -8.34 24.01 1.62
N ASP A 51 -7.26 23.57 0.98
CA ASP A 51 -6.10 24.40 0.65
C ASP A 51 -5.64 24.22 -0.83
N PRO A 52 -6.52 24.41 -1.83
CA PRO A 52 -6.13 24.26 -3.23
C PRO A 52 -5.02 25.24 -3.64
N GLY A 53 -4.94 26.40 -2.98
CA GLY A 53 -3.89 27.39 -3.21
C GLY A 53 -2.52 27.06 -2.56
N GLY A 54 -2.42 26.00 -1.76
CA GLY A 54 -1.16 25.56 -1.13
C GLY A 54 -0.60 26.50 -0.06
N GLY A 55 -1.42 27.39 0.51
CA GLY A 55 -1.00 28.35 1.52
C GLY A 55 -0.69 27.72 2.88
N GLY A 56 -1.11 26.47 3.10
CA GLY A 56 -0.91 25.74 4.34
C GLY A 56 0.56 25.40 4.62
N ASP A 57 1.38 25.27 3.56
CA ASP A 57 2.81 25.03 3.71
C ASP A 57 3.53 26.24 4.32
N TRP A 58 3.27 27.43 3.77
CA TRP A 58 3.82 28.68 4.28
C TRP A 58 3.37 28.95 5.73
N ARG A 59 2.10 28.67 6.04
CA ARG A 59 1.54 28.82 7.39
C ARG A 59 2.00 27.73 8.37
N GLN A 60 2.61 26.66 7.86
CA GLN A 60 2.99 25.47 8.61
C GLN A 60 1.82 24.90 9.42
N VAL A 61 0.69 24.64 8.76
CA VAL A 61 -0.58 24.26 9.44
C VAL A 61 -0.44 23.01 10.32
N TRP A 62 0.54 22.14 10.03
CA TRP A 62 0.86 20.97 10.85
C TRP A 62 1.38 21.30 12.25
N GLN A 63 1.85 22.52 12.49
CA GLN A 63 2.30 22.97 13.81
C GLN A 63 1.14 23.27 14.77
N GLU A 64 -0.09 23.44 14.25
CA GLU A 64 -1.25 23.87 15.02
C GLU A 64 -0.96 25.05 15.96
N LYS A 65 -0.35 26.11 15.41
CA LYS A 65 -0.05 27.31 16.21
C LYS A 65 -1.35 27.87 16.75
N LYS A 66 -1.39 28.17 18.06
CA LYS A 66 -2.49 28.87 18.74
C LYS A 66 -1.99 30.24 19.21
N PRO A 67 -2.82 31.31 19.14
CA PRO A 67 -2.44 32.61 19.67
C PRO A 67 -2.12 32.52 21.18
N GLN A 68 -0.96 33.00 21.60
CA GLN A 68 -0.55 33.01 23.02
C GLN A 68 -0.63 34.42 23.62
N LYS A 69 -0.44 35.46 22.80
CA LYS A 69 -0.51 36.87 23.16
C LYS A 69 -1.65 37.56 22.42
N LYS A 70 -2.13 38.69 22.95
CA LYS A 70 -3.19 39.51 22.32
C LYS A 70 -2.82 40.03 20.93
N THR A 71 -1.52 40.14 20.63
CA THR A 71 -0.99 40.59 19.34
C THR A 71 -0.78 39.44 18.35
N ASP A 72 -0.90 38.19 18.79
CA ASP A 72 -0.70 37.04 17.91
C ASP A 72 -1.90 36.92 16.97
N PHE A 73 -1.63 36.78 15.68
CA PHE A 73 -2.64 36.64 14.64
C PHE A 73 -2.36 35.38 13.83
N ILE A 74 -3.36 34.50 13.74
CA ILE A 74 -3.27 33.21 13.04
C ILE A 74 -4.51 33.06 12.16
N GLU A 75 -4.29 32.94 10.86
CA GLU A 75 -5.35 32.91 9.84
C GLU A 75 -5.91 31.50 9.55
N TYR A 76 -5.53 30.50 10.35
CA TYR A 76 -6.00 29.13 10.17
C TYR A 76 -6.39 28.51 11.51
N SER A 77 -7.37 27.62 11.46
CA SER A 77 -7.77 26.78 12.58
C SER A 77 -8.42 25.51 12.03
N PHE A 78 -8.08 24.35 12.59
CA PHE A 78 -8.88 23.15 12.40
C PHE A 78 -10.13 23.16 13.28
N ASP A 79 -10.08 23.87 14.41
CA ASP A 79 -11.19 24.01 15.35
C ASP A 79 -12.26 24.91 14.71
N GLY A 80 -13.51 24.43 14.67
CA GLY A 80 -14.62 25.07 13.95
C GLY A 80 -14.60 24.90 12.43
N GLY A 81 -13.59 24.21 11.88
CA GLY A 81 -13.50 23.90 10.46
C GLY A 81 -14.45 22.79 10.01
N PRO A 82 -14.54 22.54 8.69
CA PRO A 82 -15.31 21.43 8.15
C PRO A 82 -14.73 20.07 8.56
N MET A 83 -15.56 19.04 8.47
CA MET A 83 -15.13 17.66 8.67
C MET A 83 -15.38 16.84 7.41
N LEU A 84 -14.49 15.88 7.16
CA LEU A 84 -14.66 14.85 6.13
C LEU A 84 -14.55 13.47 6.77
N LYS A 85 -15.30 12.52 6.23
CA LYS A 85 -15.23 11.10 6.56
C LYS A 85 -13.94 10.51 6.02
N VAL A 86 -13.29 9.71 6.86
CA VAL A 86 -12.14 8.87 6.54
C VAL A 86 -12.47 7.44 6.96
N PRO A 87 -12.34 6.42 6.10
CA PRO A 87 -11.96 6.52 4.69
C PRO A 87 -13.04 7.15 3.81
N GLY A 88 -12.60 7.74 2.70
CA GLY A 88 -13.47 8.27 1.66
C GLY A 88 -12.72 9.26 0.77
N ASP A 89 -13.15 9.37 -0.49
CA ASP A 89 -12.74 10.50 -1.32
C ASP A 89 -13.37 11.79 -0.80
N PHE A 90 -12.69 12.93 -0.96
CA PHE A 90 -13.27 14.22 -0.55
C PHE A 90 -14.29 14.75 -1.56
N ASN A 91 -14.26 14.25 -2.80
CA ASN A 91 -14.99 14.80 -3.93
C ASN A 91 -16.51 14.56 -3.84
N SER A 92 -16.91 13.39 -3.37
CA SER A 92 -18.32 13.01 -3.22
C SER A 92 -18.97 13.52 -1.93
N GLN A 93 -18.18 14.01 -0.98
CA GLN A 93 -18.69 14.40 0.34
C GLN A 93 -19.30 15.80 0.37
N ARG A 94 -18.86 16.70 -0.52
CA ARG A 94 -19.36 18.07 -0.63
C ARG A 94 -19.35 18.55 -2.08
N CYS A 95 -20.35 19.32 -2.47
CA CYS A 95 -20.49 19.83 -3.85
C CYS A 95 -19.37 20.78 -4.27
N ASP A 96 -18.81 21.55 -3.33
CA ASP A 96 -17.69 22.45 -3.60
C ASP A 96 -16.35 21.73 -3.77
N LEU A 97 -16.28 20.44 -3.43
CA LEU A 97 -15.09 19.60 -3.56
C LEU A 97 -15.10 18.68 -4.78
N THR A 98 -16.23 18.58 -5.49
CA THR A 98 -16.41 17.60 -6.57
C THR A 98 -15.25 17.62 -7.56
N TYR A 99 -14.92 18.77 -8.13
CA TYR A 99 -13.84 18.91 -9.12
C TYR A 99 -12.55 19.47 -8.55
N VAL A 100 -12.38 19.48 -7.23
CA VAL A 100 -11.15 19.99 -6.63
C VAL A 100 -10.01 19.02 -6.91
N GLU A 101 -8.98 19.55 -7.57
CA GLU A 101 -7.64 18.99 -7.60
C GLU A 101 -6.72 19.95 -6.83
N GLY A 102 -6.12 19.47 -5.74
CA GLY A 102 -5.36 20.32 -4.84
C GLY A 102 -5.06 19.67 -3.49
N THR A 103 -4.62 20.50 -2.54
CA THR A 103 -4.31 20.05 -1.17
C THR A 103 -5.53 20.14 -0.27
N ILE A 104 -5.76 19.08 0.52
CA ILE A 104 -6.60 19.12 1.72
C ILE A 104 -5.77 18.61 2.89
N TRP A 105 -5.76 19.38 3.97
CA TRP A 105 -5.14 18.98 5.24
C TRP A 105 -6.18 18.32 6.11
N TYR A 106 -5.87 17.13 6.63
CA TYR A 106 -6.72 16.36 7.54
C TYR A 106 -6.07 16.31 8.92
N LYS A 107 -6.85 16.52 9.98
CA LYS A 107 -6.42 16.43 11.37
C LYS A 107 -7.26 15.39 12.12
N LYS A 108 -6.58 14.55 12.89
CA LYS A 108 -7.19 13.64 13.87
C LYS A 108 -6.40 13.65 15.16
N GLN A 109 -7.12 13.77 16.27
CA GLN A 109 -6.58 13.53 17.60
C GLN A 109 -6.90 12.11 18.05
N PHE A 110 -5.98 11.51 18.80
CA PHE A 110 -6.18 10.20 19.40
C PHE A 110 -5.40 10.08 20.71
N THR A 111 -5.98 9.35 21.66
CA THR A 111 -5.30 9.01 22.92
C THR A 111 -4.66 7.64 22.82
N TYR A 112 -3.39 7.55 23.21
CA TYR A 112 -2.65 6.30 23.23
C TYR A 112 -1.72 6.20 24.44
N THR A 113 -1.51 4.98 24.93
CA THR A 113 -0.48 4.67 25.92
C THR A 113 0.21 3.40 25.45
N LEU A 114 1.43 3.55 24.93
CA LEU A 114 2.20 2.43 24.44
C LEU A 114 2.66 1.55 25.60
N LYS A 115 2.38 0.25 25.52
CA LYS A 115 2.85 -0.72 26.51
C LYS A 115 4.35 -0.93 26.35
N SER A 116 5.04 -1.19 27.47
CA SER A 116 6.46 -1.56 27.44
C SER A 116 6.66 -2.83 26.60
N GLY A 117 7.73 -2.87 25.80
CA GLY A 117 8.03 -4.02 24.94
C GLY A 117 7.16 -4.12 23.67
N LYS A 118 6.46 -3.06 23.28
CA LYS A 118 5.68 -3.00 22.02
C LYS A 118 6.24 -1.97 21.05
N ARG A 119 5.95 -2.17 19.77
CA ARG A 119 6.16 -1.22 18.68
C ARG A 119 4.80 -0.76 18.15
N LEU A 120 4.75 0.46 17.63
CA LEU A 120 3.50 1.06 17.13
C LEU A 120 3.72 1.61 15.72
N PHE A 121 2.81 1.28 14.82
CA PHE A 121 2.82 1.73 13.44
C PHE A 121 1.54 2.50 13.14
N LEU A 122 1.67 3.61 12.41
CA LEU A 122 0.56 4.30 11.78
C LEU A 122 0.46 3.82 10.33
N HIS A 123 -0.62 3.14 9.99
CA HIS A 123 -0.85 2.50 8.70
C HIS A 123 -1.97 3.21 7.94
N PHE A 124 -1.74 3.47 6.65
CA PHE A 124 -2.71 4.01 5.71
C PHE A 124 -2.99 2.99 4.62
N GLY A 125 -4.26 2.69 4.36
CA GLY A 125 -4.64 1.78 3.28
C GLY A 125 -4.41 2.36 1.88
N ALA A 126 -4.60 3.68 1.73
CA ALA A 126 -4.31 4.48 0.54
C ALA A 126 -4.61 5.96 0.82
N VAL A 127 -3.84 6.85 0.20
CA VAL A 127 -4.10 8.29 0.15
C VAL A 127 -3.80 8.75 -1.27
N ASN A 128 -4.79 9.30 -1.99
CA ASN A 128 -4.58 9.76 -3.37
C ASN A 128 -4.30 11.28 -3.41
N TYR A 129 -3.20 11.75 -3.99
CA TYR A 129 -2.09 11.04 -4.68
C TYR A 129 -0.76 11.09 -3.92
N LEU A 130 -0.42 12.27 -3.36
CA LEU A 130 0.73 12.49 -2.49
C LEU A 130 0.26 12.72 -1.06
N ALA A 131 0.82 11.98 -0.12
CA ALA A 131 0.60 12.13 1.31
C ALA A 131 1.86 12.64 2.01
N GLU A 132 1.77 13.75 2.74
CA GLU A 132 2.77 14.15 3.73
C GLU A 132 2.16 14.04 5.12
N VAL A 133 2.78 13.24 6.00
CA VAL A 133 2.22 12.91 7.31
C VAL A 133 3.04 13.54 8.42
N TYR A 134 2.33 14.11 9.38
CA TYR A 134 2.88 14.79 10.55
C TYR A 134 2.25 14.19 11.81
N LEU A 135 3.08 13.94 12.82
CA LEU A 135 2.64 13.48 14.14
C LEU A 135 3.16 14.48 15.17
N ASN A 136 2.27 15.00 16.01
CA ASN A 136 2.60 15.90 17.11
C ASN A 136 3.43 17.14 16.68
N GLY A 137 3.15 17.67 15.48
CA GLY A 137 3.87 18.83 14.92
C GLY A 137 5.11 18.48 14.10
N GLU A 138 5.52 17.21 14.03
CA GLU A 138 6.73 16.79 13.32
C GLU A 138 6.40 15.95 12.08
N LYS A 139 7.04 16.24 10.95
CA LYS A 139 6.90 15.41 9.74
C LYS A 139 7.49 14.02 10.01
N ILE A 140 6.68 12.98 9.82
CA ILE A 140 7.12 11.59 9.97
C ILE A 140 7.50 10.93 8.64
N GLY A 141 6.97 11.45 7.52
CA GLY A 141 7.40 11.09 6.18
C GLY A 141 6.37 11.39 5.11
N SER A 142 6.53 10.76 3.94
CA SER A 142 5.61 10.89 2.80
C SER A 142 5.47 9.61 1.99
N HIS A 143 4.37 9.51 1.24
CA HIS A 143 4.09 8.44 0.27
C HIS A 143 3.52 9.05 -1.01
N GLU A 144 3.93 8.50 -2.15
CA GLU A 144 3.41 8.86 -3.48
C GLU A 144 2.87 7.60 -4.17
N GLY A 145 1.61 7.67 -4.62
CA GLY A 145 0.88 6.54 -5.21
C GLY A 145 -0.50 6.40 -4.57
N GLY A 146 -1.56 6.60 -5.35
CA GLY A 146 -2.91 6.77 -4.79
C GLY A 146 -3.65 5.51 -4.34
N PHE A 147 -3.06 4.33 -4.54
CA PHE A 147 -3.81 3.06 -4.54
C PHE A 147 -3.14 1.94 -3.74
N THR A 148 -2.03 2.21 -3.08
CA THR A 148 -1.24 1.22 -2.34
C THR A 148 -1.08 1.65 -0.88
N PRO A 149 -0.98 0.68 0.05
CA PRO A 149 -0.83 0.98 1.46
C PRO A 149 0.60 1.39 1.81
N PHE A 150 0.74 2.19 2.87
CA PHE A 150 2.03 2.59 3.42
C PHE A 150 1.94 2.78 4.93
N GLN A 151 3.07 2.81 5.61
CA GLN A 151 3.09 2.99 7.06
C GLN A 151 4.33 3.73 7.58
N PHE A 152 4.24 4.16 8.83
CA PHE A 152 5.34 4.71 9.60
C PHE A 152 5.41 4.07 10.97
N GLU A 153 6.60 3.65 11.40
CA GLU A 153 6.81 3.33 12.81
C GLU A 153 6.84 4.62 13.64
N ILE A 154 5.97 4.69 14.64
CA ILE A 154 5.79 5.84 15.54
C ILE A 154 6.11 5.50 16.99
N THR A 155 6.71 4.33 17.26
CA THR A 155 7.11 3.84 18.60
C THR A 155 7.78 4.93 19.45
N ASN A 156 8.74 5.66 18.88
CA ASN A 156 9.51 6.69 19.58
C ASN A 156 8.95 8.12 19.40
N LYS A 157 7.83 8.27 18.70
CA LYS A 157 7.23 9.57 18.35
C LYS A 157 5.85 9.79 18.99
N VAL A 158 5.18 8.71 19.37
CA VAL A 158 3.91 8.75 20.09
C VAL A 158 4.15 9.19 21.54
N LYS A 159 3.32 10.11 22.02
CA LYS A 159 3.31 10.58 23.40
C LYS A 159 2.32 9.75 24.22
N LYS A 160 2.57 9.61 25.52
CA LYS A 160 1.56 9.11 26.45
C LYS A 160 0.42 10.13 26.54
N GLY A 161 -0.82 9.69 26.34
CA GLY A 161 -1.99 10.55 26.34
C GLY A 161 -2.37 10.99 24.92
N GLU A 162 -2.71 12.26 24.78
CA GLU A 162 -3.18 12.84 23.52
C GLU A 162 -2.06 12.98 22.49
N ASN A 163 -2.39 12.63 21.25
CA ASN A 163 -1.55 12.78 20.07
C ASN A 163 -2.38 13.38 18.94
N THR A 164 -1.72 14.10 18.05
CA THR A 164 -2.33 14.64 16.83
C THR A 164 -1.61 14.09 15.62
N VAL A 165 -2.36 13.50 14.69
CA VAL A 165 -1.90 13.24 13.32
C VAL A 165 -2.50 14.27 12.37
N ILE A 166 -1.65 14.83 11.51
CA ILE A 166 -2.04 15.70 10.41
C ILE A 166 -1.54 15.10 9.09
N VAL A 167 -2.40 15.04 8.10
CA VAL A 167 -2.09 14.50 6.77
C VAL A 167 -2.38 15.57 5.73
N LYS A 168 -1.37 15.93 4.95
CA LYS A 168 -1.53 16.71 3.73
C LYS A 168 -1.78 15.74 2.60
N ALA A 169 -3.01 15.68 2.09
CA ALA A 169 -3.36 14.88 0.92
C ALA A 169 -3.46 15.80 -0.31
N ASN A 170 -2.74 15.49 -1.38
CA ASN A 170 -2.74 16.28 -2.61
C ASN A 170 -2.96 15.37 -3.83
N ASN A 171 -4.01 15.64 -4.62
CA ASN A 171 -4.34 14.88 -5.83
C ASN A 171 -4.03 15.64 -7.14
N ASN A 172 -3.17 16.66 -7.11
CA ASN A 172 -2.76 17.35 -8.34
C ASN A 172 -2.11 16.36 -9.30
N ARG A 173 -2.54 16.40 -10.56
CA ARG A 173 -1.94 15.60 -11.62
C ARG A 173 -0.51 16.07 -11.91
N LYS A 174 0.37 15.12 -12.21
CA LYS A 174 1.78 15.38 -12.54
C LYS A 174 2.13 14.71 -13.86
N GLY A 175 2.98 15.34 -14.67
CA GLY A 175 3.46 14.75 -15.92
C GLY A 175 4.31 13.50 -15.70
N ASN A 176 5.08 13.47 -14.61
CA ASN A 176 5.85 12.31 -14.17
C ASN A 176 5.11 11.43 -13.14
N GLY A 177 3.81 11.69 -12.91
CA GLY A 177 2.98 10.91 -12.00
C GLY A 177 2.59 9.56 -12.57
N LEU A 178 2.01 8.71 -11.72
CA LEU A 178 1.45 7.42 -12.12
C LEU A 178 0.04 7.24 -11.50
N PRO A 179 -1.04 7.55 -12.25
CA PRO A 179 -1.08 7.89 -13.68
C PRO A 179 -0.51 9.29 -14.01
N GLY A 180 -0.29 9.57 -15.31
CA GLY A 180 0.11 10.90 -15.81
C GLY A 180 -1.05 11.91 -15.84
N TYR A 181 -0.98 12.92 -16.71
CA TYR A 181 -2.03 13.96 -16.81
C TYR A 181 -3.39 13.44 -17.33
N GLY A 182 -3.36 12.48 -18.25
CA GLY A 182 -4.56 11.94 -18.91
C GLY A 182 -4.87 10.53 -18.43
N TYR A 183 -6.13 10.31 -18.06
CA TYR A 183 -6.70 9.01 -17.73
C TYR A 183 -8.23 9.09 -17.77
N ASP A 184 -8.91 7.97 -18.07
CA ASP A 184 -10.37 7.91 -18.24
C ASP A 184 -11.11 7.46 -16.96
N TRP A 185 -10.81 8.12 -15.85
CA TRP A 185 -11.54 7.94 -14.60
C TRP A 185 -11.50 9.22 -13.76
N PHE A 186 -12.39 9.30 -12.77
CA PHE A 186 -12.48 10.46 -11.90
C PHE A 186 -11.31 10.56 -10.91
N ASN A 187 -10.71 11.76 -10.76
CA ASN A 187 -9.57 12.01 -9.87
C ASN A 187 -10.00 12.17 -8.40
N TYR A 188 -10.50 11.09 -7.82
CA TYR A 188 -10.88 11.04 -6.41
C TYR A 188 -9.68 11.22 -5.49
N GLY A 189 -9.61 12.35 -4.78
CA GLY A 189 -8.53 12.67 -3.84
C GLY A 189 -8.90 12.37 -2.38
N GLY A 190 -7.89 12.38 -1.51
CA GLY A 190 -8.07 12.28 -0.05
C GLY A 190 -7.58 10.96 0.54
N ILE A 191 -7.95 10.72 1.80
CA ILE A 191 -7.62 9.48 2.52
C ILE A 191 -8.68 8.42 2.19
N THR A 192 -8.46 7.70 1.08
CA THR A 192 -9.49 6.88 0.42
C THR A 192 -9.68 5.50 1.04
N ARG A 193 -8.76 5.04 1.91
CA ARG A 193 -8.88 3.77 2.64
C ARG A 193 -8.47 3.94 4.11
N SER A 194 -8.77 2.91 4.92
CA SER A 194 -8.68 2.97 6.38
C SER A 194 -7.32 3.45 6.90
N VAL A 195 -7.37 4.13 8.04
CA VAL A 195 -6.21 4.55 8.82
C VAL A 195 -6.24 3.81 10.15
N ASP A 196 -5.17 3.10 10.47
CA ASP A 196 -5.11 2.23 11.64
C ASP A 196 -3.79 2.41 12.40
N LEU A 197 -3.88 2.33 13.72
CA LEU A 197 -2.73 2.08 14.58
C LEU A 197 -2.54 0.57 14.71
N ILE A 198 -1.34 0.08 14.43
CA ILE A 198 -1.00 -1.35 14.53
C ILE A 198 0.07 -1.53 15.61
N GLU A 199 -0.25 -2.28 16.66
CA GLU A 199 0.68 -2.60 17.75
C GLU A 199 1.27 -4.00 17.56
N THR A 200 2.58 -4.13 17.67
CA THR A 200 3.29 -5.42 17.57
C THR A 200 4.24 -5.61 18.74
N ASP A 201 4.72 -6.83 18.97
CA ASP A 201 5.89 -7.08 19.82
C ASP A 201 7.18 -6.47 19.22
N ILE A 202 8.23 -6.34 20.05
CA ILE A 202 9.55 -5.82 19.60
C ILE A 202 10.07 -6.62 18.41
N THR A 203 9.94 -7.94 18.46
CA THR A 203 10.17 -8.81 17.32
C THR A 203 8.84 -9.42 16.87
N TYR A 204 8.49 -9.21 15.61
CA TYR A 204 7.22 -9.65 15.05
C TYR A 204 7.40 -10.24 13.66
N VAL A 205 6.41 -10.99 13.19
CA VAL A 205 6.34 -11.46 11.81
C VAL A 205 6.04 -10.26 10.93
N LYS A 206 7.04 -9.72 10.25
CA LYS A 206 6.87 -8.56 9.36
C LYS A 206 6.14 -8.93 8.09
N ASP A 207 6.49 -10.06 7.51
CA ASP A 207 6.02 -10.47 6.20
C ASP A 207 6.13 -11.99 6.02
N TYR A 208 5.35 -12.56 5.09
CA TYR A 208 5.41 -13.97 4.72
C TYR A 208 4.82 -14.23 3.33
N PHE A 209 5.32 -15.28 2.69
CA PHE A 209 4.80 -15.80 1.43
C PHE A 209 4.60 -17.30 1.56
N LEU A 210 3.39 -17.79 1.30
CA LEU A 210 3.04 -19.21 1.38
C LEU A 210 2.06 -19.54 0.25
N GLN A 211 2.58 -20.09 -0.85
CA GLN A 211 1.81 -20.52 -2.01
C GLN A 211 2.39 -21.80 -2.60
N LEU A 212 1.61 -22.47 -3.47
CA LEU A 212 2.13 -23.62 -4.19
C LEU A 212 3.30 -23.21 -5.10
N LYS A 213 4.32 -24.07 -5.12
CA LYS A 213 5.41 -23.99 -6.08
C LYS A 213 4.84 -24.03 -7.49
N LYS A 214 5.37 -23.19 -8.39
CA LYS A 214 4.99 -23.20 -9.81
C LYS A 214 5.07 -24.62 -10.39
N GLY A 215 3.99 -25.06 -11.03
CA GLY A 215 3.87 -26.39 -11.64
C GLY A 215 3.60 -27.54 -10.66
N SER A 216 3.49 -27.27 -9.35
CA SER A 216 3.10 -28.26 -8.34
C SER A 216 1.65 -28.05 -7.89
N LEU A 217 1.01 -29.13 -7.46
CA LEU A 217 -0.33 -29.15 -6.88
C LEU A 217 -0.34 -29.46 -5.37
N ASP A 218 0.81 -29.76 -4.77
CA ASP A 218 0.92 -30.28 -3.41
C ASP A 218 2.03 -29.61 -2.58
N THR A 219 3.03 -29.03 -3.24
CA THR A 219 4.24 -28.49 -2.60
C THR A 219 4.09 -27.00 -2.40
N VAL A 220 4.12 -26.55 -1.16
CA VAL A 220 4.21 -25.14 -0.78
C VAL A 220 5.67 -24.72 -0.76
N LEU A 221 5.97 -23.61 -1.43
CA LEU A 221 7.22 -22.89 -1.25
C LEU A 221 6.94 -21.50 -0.69
N GLY A 222 7.84 -21.05 0.15
CA GLY A 222 7.59 -19.82 0.88
C GLY A 222 8.71 -19.39 1.78
N TRP A 223 8.40 -18.36 2.55
CA TRP A 223 9.27 -17.85 3.58
C TRP A 223 8.49 -17.00 4.58
N ILE A 224 9.07 -16.82 5.76
CA ILE A 224 8.61 -15.92 6.80
C ILE A 224 9.75 -14.95 7.12
N GLN A 225 9.45 -13.67 7.26
CA GLN A 225 10.39 -12.61 7.59
C GLN A 225 10.03 -12.02 8.95
N LEU A 226 10.93 -12.13 9.92
CA LEU A 226 10.84 -11.46 11.21
C LEU A 226 11.52 -10.08 11.15
N ASP A 227 11.03 -9.12 11.91
CA ASP A 227 11.68 -7.82 12.13
C ASP A 227 11.72 -7.51 13.63
N GLY A 228 12.89 -7.12 14.15
CA GLY A 228 13.08 -6.81 15.56
C GLY A 228 14.49 -7.12 16.07
N THR A 229 14.64 -7.19 17.40
CA THR A 229 15.94 -7.39 18.06
C THR A 229 16.34 -8.85 18.22
N LYS A 230 15.38 -9.79 18.17
CA LYS A 230 15.62 -11.24 18.31
C LYS A 230 15.17 -11.98 17.07
N THR A 231 15.86 -11.76 15.95
CA THR A 231 15.47 -12.27 14.63
C THR A 231 15.70 -13.76 14.41
N VAL A 232 16.55 -14.42 15.21
CA VAL A 232 16.76 -15.87 15.16
C VAL A 232 15.80 -16.55 16.13
N GLN A 233 14.71 -17.11 15.62
CA GLN A 233 13.68 -17.80 16.40
C GLN A 233 13.32 -19.13 15.74
N LYS A 234 12.79 -20.06 16.53
CA LYS A 234 12.02 -21.19 16.00
C LYS A 234 10.65 -20.68 15.57
N LEU A 235 10.15 -21.18 14.44
CA LEU A 235 8.80 -20.88 13.96
C LEU A 235 8.06 -22.17 13.65
N THR A 236 6.75 -22.15 13.85
CA THR A 236 5.86 -23.23 13.45
C THR A 236 4.72 -22.69 12.59
N ILE A 237 4.43 -23.38 11.49
CA ILE A 237 3.27 -23.13 10.65
C ILE A 237 2.26 -24.22 10.93
N HIS A 238 1.07 -23.83 11.37
CA HIS A 238 -0.05 -24.73 11.62
C HIS A 238 -1.12 -24.56 10.54
N ILE A 239 -1.56 -25.69 9.99
CA ILE A 239 -2.77 -25.76 9.16
C ILE A 239 -3.68 -26.82 9.82
N PRO A 240 -4.52 -26.42 10.79
CA PRO A 240 -5.23 -27.37 11.65
C PRO A 240 -6.10 -28.37 10.89
N GLU A 241 -6.81 -27.93 9.84
CA GLU A 241 -7.68 -28.80 9.04
C GLU A 241 -6.93 -29.94 8.34
N LEU A 242 -5.64 -29.75 8.05
CA LEU A 242 -4.79 -30.76 7.42
C LEU A 242 -3.89 -31.49 8.44
N ASN A 243 -4.02 -31.20 9.74
CA ASN A 243 -3.12 -31.67 10.80
C ASN A 243 -1.62 -31.37 10.51
N ILE A 244 -1.34 -30.25 9.85
CA ILE A 244 0.04 -29.86 9.52
C ILE A 244 0.63 -29.03 10.67
N SER A 245 1.86 -29.37 11.05
CA SER A 245 2.72 -28.61 11.96
C SER A 245 4.13 -28.60 11.39
N TYR A 246 4.44 -27.59 10.57
CA TYR A 246 5.73 -27.46 9.91
C TYR A 246 6.66 -26.55 10.72
N LYS A 247 7.82 -27.07 11.11
CA LYS A 247 8.81 -26.33 11.91
C LYS A 247 9.92 -25.80 11.02
N THR A 248 10.25 -24.53 11.19
CA THR A 248 11.39 -23.88 10.53
C THR A 248 12.12 -22.98 11.53
N LYS A 249 13.22 -22.36 11.09
CA LYS A 249 14.02 -21.46 11.91
C LYS A 249 14.49 -20.27 11.08
N SER A 250 14.36 -19.07 11.61
CA SER A 250 14.87 -17.87 10.97
C SER A 250 16.37 -17.70 11.18
N ASN A 251 17.03 -17.10 10.18
CA ASN A 251 18.44 -16.73 10.24
C ASN A 251 18.65 -15.36 10.93
N LYS A 252 19.90 -14.87 10.97
CA LYS A 252 20.24 -13.57 11.57
C LYS A 252 19.53 -12.38 10.91
N ALA A 253 19.17 -12.50 9.63
CA ALA A 253 18.38 -11.51 8.91
C ALA A 253 16.87 -11.65 9.15
N GLY A 254 16.42 -12.61 9.98
CA GLY A 254 15.00 -12.83 10.27
C GLY A 254 14.26 -13.69 9.24
N LEU A 255 14.94 -14.17 8.20
CA LEU A 255 14.33 -14.97 7.14
C LEU A 255 14.31 -16.46 7.52
N ALA A 256 13.14 -17.08 7.45
CA ALA A 256 12.94 -18.52 7.60
C ALA A 256 12.34 -19.11 6.31
N PRO A 257 13.04 -20.03 5.63
CA PRO A 257 12.51 -20.69 4.44
C PRO A 257 11.40 -21.68 4.80
N VAL A 258 10.48 -21.90 3.86
CA VAL A 258 9.37 -22.84 3.98
C VAL A 258 9.29 -23.70 2.73
N ASP A 259 9.32 -25.01 2.92
CA ASP A 259 9.18 -26.03 1.87
C ASP A 259 8.54 -27.27 2.49
N PHE A 260 7.28 -27.55 2.14
CA PHE A 260 6.57 -28.75 2.56
C PHE A 260 5.51 -29.16 1.55
N ALA A 261 5.17 -30.45 1.53
CA ALA A 261 4.09 -31.00 0.72
C ALA A 261 2.89 -31.37 1.58
N ALA A 262 1.68 -31.21 1.03
CA ALA A 262 0.43 -31.70 1.62
C ALA A 262 -0.65 -31.91 0.56
N ASP A 263 -1.68 -32.68 0.91
CA ASP A 263 -2.85 -32.90 0.06
C ASP A 263 -3.88 -31.78 0.24
N PHE A 264 -3.74 -30.72 -0.56
CA PHE A 264 -4.65 -29.57 -0.52
C PHE A 264 -5.88 -29.80 -1.40
N LYS A 265 -7.06 -29.47 -0.87
CA LYS A 265 -8.21 -29.16 -1.72
C LYS A 265 -7.95 -27.81 -2.39
N LEU A 266 -7.63 -27.87 -3.68
CA LEU A 266 -7.23 -26.70 -4.46
C LEU A 266 -8.36 -25.67 -4.59
N TRP A 267 -8.00 -24.40 -4.47
CA TRP A 267 -8.90 -23.27 -4.70
C TRP A 267 -9.28 -23.19 -6.19
N SER A 268 -10.55 -22.92 -6.44
CA SER A 268 -11.13 -22.66 -7.77
C SER A 268 -12.38 -21.79 -7.63
N PRO A 269 -12.90 -21.20 -8.72
CA PRO A 269 -14.17 -20.47 -8.69
C PRO A 269 -15.35 -21.29 -8.13
N GLU A 270 -15.41 -22.58 -8.47
CA GLU A 270 -16.48 -23.49 -8.06
C GLU A 270 -16.29 -24.00 -6.62
N ASN A 271 -15.04 -24.14 -6.17
CA ASN A 271 -14.69 -24.53 -4.82
C ASN A 271 -13.62 -23.57 -4.27
N PRO A 272 -14.01 -22.41 -3.71
CA PRO A 272 -13.09 -21.39 -3.21
C PRO A 272 -12.49 -21.77 -1.85
N LYS A 273 -11.89 -22.97 -1.79
CA LYS A 273 -11.32 -23.52 -0.57
C LYS A 273 -10.14 -22.66 -0.11
N ARG A 274 -10.19 -22.27 1.16
CA ARG A 274 -9.12 -21.59 1.88
C ARG A 274 -8.89 -22.29 3.21
N TYR A 275 -7.66 -22.28 3.65
CA TYR A 275 -7.23 -22.87 4.91
C TYR A 275 -6.86 -21.77 5.89
N GLN A 276 -7.14 -22.00 7.17
CA GLN A 276 -6.55 -21.19 8.22
C GLN A 276 -5.08 -21.59 8.35
N VAL A 277 -4.19 -20.65 8.11
CA VAL A 277 -2.74 -20.79 8.24
C VAL A 277 -2.31 -19.93 9.42
N ILE A 278 -1.74 -20.55 10.45
CA ILE A 278 -1.26 -19.87 11.65
C ILE A 278 0.25 -19.94 11.64
N ILE A 279 0.91 -18.78 11.67
CA ILE A 279 2.37 -18.66 11.75
C ILE A 279 2.69 -18.21 13.17
N GLU A 280 3.36 -19.08 13.92
CA GLU A 280 3.76 -18.83 15.30
C GLU A 280 5.30 -18.70 15.36
N SER A 281 5.77 -17.59 15.90
CA SER A 281 7.16 -17.40 16.30
C SER A 281 7.26 -17.46 17.83
N GLU A 282 8.46 -17.34 18.40
CA GLU A 282 8.64 -17.29 19.86
C GLU A 282 8.05 -16.02 20.49
N THR A 283 7.74 -14.99 19.70
CA THR A 283 7.33 -13.66 20.17
C THR A 283 6.10 -13.08 19.48
N ASP A 284 5.55 -13.72 18.45
CA ASP A 284 4.41 -13.22 17.69
C ASP A 284 3.60 -14.37 17.10
N THR A 285 2.33 -14.12 16.80
CA THR A 285 1.46 -15.07 16.09
C THR A 285 0.58 -14.32 15.12
N VAL A 286 0.52 -14.77 13.87
CA VAL A 286 -0.37 -14.22 12.85
C VAL A 286 -1.16 -15.33 12.18
N SER A 287 -2.45 -15.08 11.93
CA SER A 287 -3.33 -16.00 11.21
C SER A 287 -3.78 -15.40 9.88
N ASP A 288 -3.79 -16.20 8.82
CA ASP A 288 -4.32 -15.82 7.51
C ASP A 288 -5.24 -16.91 6.96
N SER A 289 -6.12 -16.52 6.04
CA SER A 289 -6.96 -17.43 5.28
C SER A 289 -6.42 -17.52 3.86
N ILE A 290 -5.75 -18.64 3.54
CA ILE A 290 -4.97 -18.79 2.30
C ILE A 290 -5.57 -19.91 1.44
N GLY A 291 -5.84 -19.62 0.16
CA GLY A 291 -6.12 -20.63 -0.84
C GLY A 291 -4.84 -21.13 -1.52
N PHE A 292 -4.87 -22.36 -2.02
CA PHE A 292 -3.77 -22.99 -2.75
C PHE A 292 -4.24 -23.41 -4.14
N ARG A 293 -3.57 -22.95 -5.20
CA ARG A 293 -3.89 -23.25 -6.60
C ARG A 293 -2.66 -23.09 -7.49
N SER A 294 -2.63 -23.80 -8.61
CA SER A 294 -1.65 -23.58 -9.68
C SER A 294 -2.30 -22.84 -10.85
N ILE A 295 -1.59 -21.88 -11.45
CA ILE A 295 -2.00 -21.20 -12.67
C ILE A 295 -0.85 -21.22 -13.68
N GLU A 296 -1.12 -21.71 -14.88
CA GLU A 296 -0.12 -21.89 -15.93
C GLU A 296 -0.69 -21.55 -17.31
N VAL A 297 0.20 -21.41 -18.29
CA VAL A 297 -0.16 -21.26 -19.70
C VAL A 297 0.50 -22.39 -20.48
N ALA A 298 -0.29 -23.10 -21.27
CA ALA A 298 0.18 -24.14 -22.19
C ALA A 298 -0.31 -23.82 -23.60
N GLY A 299 0.59 -23.30 -24.44
CA GLY A 299 0.21 -22.78 -25.77
C GLY A 299 -0.77 -21.61 -25.63
N ASN A 300 -1.97 -21.77 -26.17
CA ASN A 300 -3.05 -20.79 -26.12
C ASN A 300 -4.08 -21.03 -25.00
N LYS A 301 -3.81 -21.97 -24.07
CA LYS A 301 -4.73 -22.31 -22.97
C LYS A 301 -4.19 -21.80 -21.66
N VAL A 302 -5.06 -21.18 -20.87
CA VAL A 302 -4.85 -20.94 -19.44
C VAL A 302 -5.27 -22.19 -18.67
N LEU A 303 -4.39 -22.70 -17.82
CA LEU A 303 -4.62 -23.88 -16.99
C LEU A 303 -4.73 -23.47 -15.52
N LEU A 304 -5.89 -23.73 -14.91
CA LEU A 304 -6.09 -23.63 -13.47
C LEU A 304 -6.04 -25.05 -12.89
N ASN A 305 -5.12 -25.30 -11.97
CA ASN A 305 -4.94 -26.63 -11.34
C ASN A 305 -4.74 -27.75 -12.38
N GLY A 306 -3.97 -27.46 -13.44
CA GLY A 306 -3.71 -28.38 -14.55
C GLY A 306 -4.86 -28.54 -15.56
N LYS A 307 -6.01 -27.88 -15.37
CA LYS A 307 -7.18 -27.99 -16.25
C LYS A 307 -7.41 -26.70 -17.04
N PRO A 308 -7.72 -26.78 -18.35
CA PRO A 308 -8.08 -25.60 -19.13
C PRO A 308 -9.30 -24.87 -18.54
N ILE A 309 -9.23 -23.54 -18.50
CA ILE A 309 -10.33 -22.68 -18.05
C ILE A 309 -10.59 -21.58 -19.08
N PHE A 310 -11.87 -21.27 -19.31
CA PHE A 310 -12.27 -20.07 -20.02
C PHE A 310 -12.55 -18.93 -19.04
N LEU A 311 -11.91 -17.78 -19.24
CA LEU A 311 -12.04 -16.62 -18.36
C LEU A 311 -13.24 -15.77 -18.80
N LYS A 312 -14.36 -15.92 -18.10
CA LYS A 312 -15.56 -15.08 -18.23
C LYS A 312 -15.35 -13.83 -17.40
N ALA A 313 -14.76 -12.81 -18.02
CA ALA A 313 -14.27 -11.62 -17.35
C ALA A 313 -15.20 -10.41 -17.50
N ILE A 314 -15.25 -9.56 -16.48
CA ILE A 314 -15.79 -8.19 -16.54
C ILE A 314 -14.81 -7.22 -15.85
N ASN A 315 -14.76 -5.98 -16.33
CA ASN A 315 -13.93 -4.92 -15.74
C ASN A 315 -14.70 -4.21 -14.63
N ILE A 316 -14.01 -3.83 -13.54
CA ILE A 316 -14.59 -3.11 -12.42
C ILE A 316 -13.63 -1.98 -12.02
N HIS A 317 -14.14 -0.75 -11.93
CA HIS A 317 -13.48 0.36 -11.23
C HIS A 317 -13.79 0.32 -9.72
N GLU A 318 -12.89 0.87 -8.90
CA GLU A 318 -13.07 0.92 -7.43
C GLU A 318 -14.06 2.03 -7.02
N GLU A 319 -15.31 1.93 -7.49
CA GLU A 319 -16.34 2.95 -7.30
C GLU A 319 -17.64 2.31 -6.88
N ASN A 320 -18.31 2.88 -5.88
CA ASN A 320 -19.66 2.49 -5.53
C ASN A 320 -20.64 3.24 -6.45
N PRO A 321 -21.35 2.55 -7.35
CA PRO A 321 -22.20 3.19 -8.36
C PRO A 321 -23.44 3.87 -7.77
N TYR A 322 -23.87 3.47 -6.57
CA TYR A 322 -25.03 4.08 -5.89
C TYR A 322 -24.65 5.34 -5.11
N LYS A 323 -23.42 5.39 -4.60
CA LYS A 323 -22.90 6.54 -3.83
C LYS A 323 -22.17 7.55 -4.72
N GLY A 324 -21.69 7.14 -5.88
CA GLY A 324 -20.81 7.96 -6.74
C GLY A 324 -19.47 8.28 -6.06
N SER A 325 -18.95 7.35 -5.25
CA SER A 325 -17.78 7.54 -4.39
C SER A 325 -16.79 6.40 -4.55
N ARG A 326 -15.53 6.59 -4.11
CA ARG A 326 -14.56 5.50 -4.02
C ARG A 326 -15.08 4.39 -3.11
N ALA A 327 -14.97 3.15 -3.59
CA ALA A 327 -15.28 1.96 -2.81
C ALA A 327 -14.13 1.64 -1.85
N TYR A 328 -14.43 1.33 -0.59
CA TYR A 328 -13.39 1.04 0.41
C TYR A 328 -13.75 -0.08 1.39
N SER A 329 -14.96 -0.62 1.31
CA SER A 329 -15.50 -1.56 2.31
C SER A 329 -15.90 -2.91 1.71
N VAL A 330 -16.02 -3.92 2.58
CA VAL A 330 -16.61 -5.23 2.24
C VAL A 330 -18.01 -5.09 1.62
N ASP A 331 -18.82 -4.12 2.06
CA ASP A 331 -20.17 -3.95 1.53
C ASP A 331 -20.15 -3.35 0.12
N ASP A 332 -19.26 -2.40 -0.16
CA ASP A 332 -19.05 -1.91 -1.53
C ASP A 332 -18.52 -3.03 -2.43
N ALA A 333 -17.60 -3.87 -1.93
CA ALA A 333 -17.09 -5.03 -2.65
C ALA A 333 -18.21 -6.03 -2.99
N LYS A 334 -19.10 -6.35 -2.04
CA LYS A 334 -20.24 -7.25 -2.28
C LYS A 334 -21.19 -6.70 -3.34
N ILE A 335 -21.47 -5.40 -3.33
CA ILE A 335 -22.32 -4.77 -4.36
C ILE A 335 -21.76 -5.07 -5.75
N LEU A 336 -20.47 -4.79 -5.96
CA LEU A 336 -19.81 -4.93 -7.26
C LEU A 336 -19.64 -6.41 -7.66
N LEU A 337 -19.19 -7.26 -6.74
CA LEU A 337 -18.90 -8.66 -7.01
C LEU A 337 -20.15 -9.53 -7.15
N ASN A 338 -21.24 -9.20 -6.46
CA ASN A 338 -22.52 -9.90 -6.66
C ASN A 338 -23.05 -9.65 -8.08
N ALA A 339 -22.96 -8.41 -8.58
CA ALA A 339 -23.35 -8.11 -9.97
C ALA A 339 -22.51 -8.91 -10.99
N ALA A 340 -21.19 -9.00 -10.78
CA ALA A 340 -20.32 -9.82 -11.62
C ALA A 340 -20.68 -11.32 -11.55
N LYS A 341 -21.03 -11.82 -10.35
CA LYS A 341 -21.41 -13.23 -10.16
C LYS A 341 -22.77 -13.55 -10.78
N GLU A 342 -23.74 -12.66 -10.68
CA GLU A 342 -25.05 -12.75 -11.33
C GLU A 342 -24.93 -12.75 -12.86
N LEU A 343 -24.00 -11.96 -13.41
CA LEU A 343 -23.63 -11.98 -14.84
C LEU A 343 -22.98 -13.31 -15.28
N GLY A 344 -22.61 -14.19 -14.34
CA GLY A 344 -21.97 -15.48 -14.62
C GLY A 344 -20.46 -15.40 -14.82
N CYS A 345 -19.81 -14.31 -14.40
CA CYS A 345 -18.36 -14.15 -14.46
C CYS A 345 -17.64 -15.09 -13.49
N ASN A 346 -16.46 -15.57 -13.89
CA ASN A 346 -15.53 -16.28 -13.00
C ASN A 346 -14.22 -15.49 -12.79
N LEU A 347 -14.05 -14.36 -13.48
CA LEU A 347 -12.94 -13.43 -13.31
C LEU A 347 -13.45 -11.98 -13.28
N VAL A 348 -12.82 -11.14 -12.48
CA VAL A 348 -12.93 -9.68 -12.56
C VAL A 348 -11.56 -9.06 -12.84
N ARG A 349 -11.52 -8.08 -13.74
CA ARG A 349 -10.37 -7.20 -13.92
C ARG A 349 -10.59 -5.96 -13.07
N LEU A 350 -9.77 -5.81 -12.04
CA LEU A 350 -9.82 -4.67 -11.14
C LEU A 350 -8.97 -3.55 -11.75
N ALA A 351 -9.65 -2.68 -12.50
CA ALA A 351 -9.05 -1.64 -13.33
C ALA A 351 -9.00 -0.28 -12.59
N HIS A 352 -8.08 0.63 -12.91
CA HIS A 352 -6.80 0.45 -13.61
C HIS A 352 -5.63 0.54 -12.61
N TYR A 353 -5.88 0.09 -11.38
CA TYR A 353 -5.02 0.29 -10.22
C TYR A 353 -5.36 -0.76 -9.16
N PRO A 354 -4.49 -0.98 -8.15
CA PRO A 354 -4.79 -1.93 -7.08
C PRO A 354 -6.01 -1.46 -6.30
N HIS A 355 -7.09 -2.24 -6.27
CA HIS A 355 -8.27 -1.96 -5.44
C HIS A 355 -7.97 -2.26 -3.95
N ASN A 356 -8.88 -1.89 -3.05
CA ASN A 356 -8.78 -2.16 -1.62
C ASN A 356 -8.72 -3.67 -1.33
N GLU A 357 -8.11 -4.02 -0.20
CA GLU A 357 -7.91 -5.42 0.19
C GLU A 357 -9.24 -6.15 0.45
N ASP A 358 -10.29 -5.43 0.86
CA ASP A 358 -11.63 -6.00 1.07
C ASP A 358 -12.24 -6.50 -0.25
N MET A 359 -12.06 -5.78 -1.36
CA MET A 359 -12.46 -6.22 -2.71
C MET A 359 -11.78 -7.55 -3.06
N VAL A 360 -10.46 -7.61 -2.93
CA VAL A 360 -9.67 -8.79 -3.31
C VAL A 360 -10.01 -10.00 -2.44
N ARG A 361 -10.09 -9.82 -1.12
CA ARG A 361 -10.44 -10.90 -0.18
C ARG A 361 -11.89 -11.34 -0.31
N THR A 362 -12.80 -10.44 -0.66
CA THR A 362 -14.22 -10.78 -0.91
C THR A 362 -14.36 -11.57 -2.21
N ALA A 363 -13.66 -11.17 -3.28
CA ALA A 363 -13.58 -11.94 -4.52
C ALA A 363 -13.01 -13.35 -4.27
N GLU A 364 -11.97 -13.46 -3.43
CA GLU A 364 -11.36 -14.74 -3.07
C GLU A 364 -12.33 -15.67 -2.34
N LYS A 365 -13.10 -15.11 -1.39
CA LYS A 365 -14.17 -15.80 -0.66
C LYS A 365 -15.30 -16.25 -1.59
N MET A 366 -15.65 -15.44 -2.58
CA MET A 366 -16.77 -15.69 -3.49
C MET A 366 -16.44 -16.64 -4.64
N GLY A 367 -15.17 -17.04 -4.80
CA GLY A 367 -14.73 -17.84 -5.93
C GLY A 367 -14.64 -17.05 -7.23
N ILE A 368 -14.08 -15.86 -7.19
CA ILE A 368 -13.90 -15.00 -8.35
C ILE A 368 -12.41 -14.74 -8.54
N LEU A 369 -11.88 -15.16 -9.69
CA LEU A 369 -10.50 -14.88 -10.11
C LEU A 369 -10.29 -13.37 -10.29
N VAL A 370 -9.06 -12.91 -10.13
CA VAL A 370 -8.71 -11.50 -10.20
C VAL A 370 -7.53 -11.28 -11.16
N TRP A 371 -7.71 -10.30 -12.03
CA TRP A 371 -6.64 -9.58 -12.72
C TRP A 371 -6.44 -8.26 -11.96
N SER A 372 -5.26 -8.08 -11.36
CA SER A 372 -4.89 -6.86 -10.62
C SER A 372 -3.86 -6.07 -11.43
N GLU A 373 -3.97 -4.75 -11.44
CA GLU A 373 -3.25 -3.86 -12.36
C GLU A 373 -2.66 -2.65 -11.64
N VAL A 374 -1.59 -2.06 -12.19
CA VAL A 374 -1.05 -0.76 -11.78
C VAL A 374 -1.36 0.32 -12.82
N PRO A 375 -1.43 1.62 -12.45
CA PRO A 375 -1.87 2.69 -13.35
C PRO A 375 -0.79 3.19 -14.32
N VAL A 376 -0.02 2.27 -14.92
CA VAL A 376 0.83 2.52 -16.09
C VAL A 376 -0.09 2.60 -17.31
N TYR A 377 -0.65 3.78 -17.54
CA TYR A 377 -1.81 4.00 -18.39
C TYR A 377 -1.51 5.06 -19.45
N TRP A 378 -1.85 4.79 -20.72
CA TRP A 378 -1.67 5.71 -21.84
C TRP A 378 -0.24 6.28 -21.97
N THR A 379 -0.07 7.60 -21.89
CA THR A 379 1.14 8.31 -22.26
C THR A 379 1.88 8.85 -21.03
N ILE A 380 2.39 7.94 -20.19
CA ILE A 380 3.32 8.32 -19.10
C ILE A 380 4.70 8.70 -19.66
N ASP A 381 5.54 9.32 -18.83
CA ASP A 381 6.93 9.62 -19.21
C ASP A 381 7.82 8.38 -19.13
N TRP A 382 7.95 7.67 -20.25
CA TRP A 382 8.72 6.43 -20.40
C TRP A 382 10.23 6.59 -20.18
N THR A 383 10.75 7.80 -20.31
CA THR A 383 12.19 8.09 -20.21
C THR A 383 12.61 8.54 -18.83
N ASN A 384 11.64 8.85 -17.97
CA ASN A 384 11.89 9.38 -16.65
C ASN A 384 12.13 8.28 -15.62
N GLU A 385 13.34 8.26 -15.06
CA GLU A 385 13.75 7.29 -14.06
C GLU A 385 12.87 7.32 -12.80
N ALA A 386 12.40 8.52 -12.39
CA ALA A 386 11.52 8.64 -11.23
C ALA A 386 10.14 8.05 -11.50
N THR A 387 9.61 8.20 -12.72
CA THR A 387 8.35 7.55 -13.15
C THR A 387 8.50 6.02 -13.16
N TYR A 388 9.62 5.49 -13.66
CA TYR A 388 9.90 4.05 -13.58
C TYR A 388 9.99 3.55 -12.13
N LYS A 389 10.72 4.26 -11.26
CA LYS A 389 10.83 3.91 -9.83
C LYS A 389 9.47 3.93 -9.13
N ASN A 390 8.62 4.89 -9.45
CA ASN A 390 7.24 4.96 -8.93
C ASN A 390 6.42 3.74 -9.41
N ALA A 391 6.47 3.40 -10.70
CA ALA A 391 5.79 2.22 -11.24
C ALA A 391 6.28 0.91 -10.59
N GLN A 392 7.60 0.77 -10.45
CA GLN A 392 8.21 -0.36 -9.77
C GLN A 392 7.75 -0.45 -8.31
N ASN A 393 7.71 0.67 -7.59
CA ASN A 393 7.24 0.71 -6.21
C ASN A 393 5.76 0.33 -6.07
N GLN A 394 4.87 0.90 -6.90
CA GLN A 394 3.44 0.55 -6.86
C GLN A 394 3.18 -0.91 -7.23
N VAL A 395 3.93 -1.47 -8.19
CA VAL A 395 3.89 -2.91 -8.51
C VAL A 395 4.36 -3.74 -7.31
N GLN A 396 5.48 -3.35 -6.69
CA GLN A 396 5.99 -4.03 -5.49
C GLN A 396 4.95 -4.03 -4.38
N GLU A 397 4.37 -2.87 -4.05
CA GLU A 397 3.36 -2.72 -2.99
C GLU A 397 2.09 -3.53 -3.28
N ASN A 398 1.60 -3.53 -4.53
CA ASN A 398 0.46 -4.36 -4.95
C ASN A 398 0.73 -5.86 -4.73
N ILE A 399 1.88 -6.35 -5.22
CA ILE A 399 2.25 -7.76 -5.12
C ILE A 399 2.50 -8.16 -3.67
N LEU A 400 3.25 -7.37 -2.91
CA LEU A 400 3.56 -7.69 -1.51
C LEU A 400 2.28 -7.81 -0.67
N ARG A 401 1.32 -6.89 -0.84
CA ARG A 401 0.04 -6.94 -0.13
C ARG A 401 -0.75 -8.24 -0.43
N ASP A 402 -0.79 -8.65 -1.70
CA ASP A 402 -1.76 -9.64 -2.17
C ASP A 402 -1.17 -10.97 -2.69
N ARG A 403 0.14 -11.19 -2.62
CA ARG A 403 0.78 -12.43 -3.10
C ARG A 403 0.26 -13.73 -2.46
N ASN A 404 -0.38 -13.65 -1.29
CA ASN A 404 -1.04 -14.80 -0.63
C ASN A 404 -2.53 -14.94 -0.99
N ARG A 405 -3.05 -14.15 -1.94
CA ARG A 405 -4.44 -14.21 -2.44
C ARG A 405 -4.53 -15.15 -3.63
N ALA A 406 -5.10 -16.33 -3.45
CA ALA A 406 -5.15 -17.39 -4.46
C ALA A 406 -5.93 -16.98 -5.71
N ASN A 407 -6.92 -16.12 -5.54
CA ASN A 407 -7.76 -15.66 -6.64
C ASN A 407 -7.06 -14.73 -7.62
N ILE A 408 -6.04 -13.97 -7.20
CA ILE A 408 -5.25 -13.18 -8.16
C ILE A 408 -4.45 -14.15 -9.01
N ILE A 409 -4.68 -14.15 -10.33
CA ILE A 409 -3.95 -15.01 -11.26
C ILE A 409 -3.12 -14.23 -12.28
N ILE A 410 -3.39 -12.93 -12.44
CA ILE A 410 -2.72 -12.06 -13.41
C ILE A 410 -2.30 -10.77 -12.70
N TRP A 411 -1.01 -10.44 -12.84
CA TRP A 411 -0.49 -9.10 -12.59
C TRP A 411 -0.39 -8.36 -13.93
N SER A 412 -1.11 -7.25 -14.06
CA SER A 412 -1.02 -6.40 -15.23
C SER A 412 -0.13 -5.20 -14.97
N ILE A 413 0.78 -4.98 -15.92
CA ILE A 413 1.83 -3.96 -15.82
C ILE A 413 1.55 -2.71 -16.64
N ALA A 414 0.50 -2.70 -17.48
CA ALA A 414 0.15 -1.57 -18.33
C ALA A 414 -1.26 -1.68 -18.96
N ASN A 415 -1.79 -0.54 -19.41
CA ASN A 415 -3.00 -0.45 -20.23
C ASN A 415 -2.87 0.58 -21.36
N GLU A 416 -3.13 0.15 -22.60
CA GLU A 416 -3.24 0.98 -23.82
C GLU A 416 -2.07 1.95 -23.96
N THR A 417 -0.88 1.39 -24.13
CA THR A 417 0.37 2.17 -24.14
C THR A 417 1.00 2.14 -25.52
N PRO A 418 1.55 3.27 -26.00
CA PRO A 418 2.01 3.39 -27.38
C PRO A 418 3.16 2.43 -27.70
N VAL A 419 3.25 2.01 -28.96
CA VAL A 419 4.31 1.10 -29.44
C VAL A 419 5.57 1.90 -29.80
N ILE A 420 6.39 2.21 -28.80
CA ILE A 420 7.68 2.91 -28.94
C ILE A 420 8.82 2.21 -28.16
N PRO A 421 10.11 2.37 -28.55
CA PRO A 421 11.24 1.66 -27.93
C PRO A 421 11.41 1.91 -26.41
N GLU A 422 11.18 3.14 -25.96
CA GLU A 422 11.32 3.55 -24.56
C GLU A 422 10.28 2.83 -23.70
N ARG A 423 9.04 2.80 -24.18
CA ARG A 423 7.93 2.05 -23.56
C ARG A 423 8.24 0.56 -23.49
N LEU A 424 8.77 -0.03 -24.56
CA LEU A 424 9.13 -1.46 -24.56
C LEU A 424 10.21 -1.77 -23.52
N THR A 425 11.23 -0.91 -23.40
CA THR A 425 12.29 -1.04 -22.40
C THR A 425 11.73 -0.95 -20.99
N PHE A 426 10.88 0.06 -20.73
CA PHE A 426 10.21 0.26 -19.45
C PHE A 426 9.41 -1.00 -19.03
N LEU A 427 8.52 -1.48 -19.90
CA LEU A 427 7.66 -2.63 -19.57
C LEU A 427 8.41 -3.96 -19.51
N THR A 428 9.48 -4.13 -20.29
CA THR A 428 10.34 -5.31 -20.20
C THR A 428 11.02 -5.38 -18.84
N ASN A 429 11.57 -4.24 -18.37
CA ASN A 429 12.19 -4.16 -17.05
C ASN A 429 11.17 -4.39 -15.93
N LEU A 430 9.97 -3.79 -16.04
CA LEU A 430 8.90 -3.96 -15.06
C LEU A 430 8.40 -5.42 -15.02
N ALA A 431 8.23 -6.07 -16.18
CA ALA A 431 7.88 -7.49 -16.26
C ALA A 431 8.97 -8.38 -15.65
N GLY A 432 10.25 -8.07 -15.90
CA GLY A 432 11.39 -8.75 -15.30
C GLY A 432 11.37 -8.63 -13.77
N TYR A 433 11.07 -7.44 -13.26
CA TYR A 433 10.92 -7.19 -11.83
C TYR A 433 9.73 -7.94 -11.22
N VAL A 434 8.56 -7.94 -11.85
CA VAL A 434 7.40 -8.74 -11.38
C VAL A 434 7.78 -10.22 -11.25
N ARG A 435 8.44 -10.81 -12.27
CA ARG A 435 8.86 -12.22 -12.23
C ARG A 435 9.85 -12.52 -11.11
N SER A 436 10.66 -11.54 -10.69
CA SER A 436 11.65 -11.76 -9.64
C SER A 436 11.02 -11.78 -8.23
N ILE A 437 9.87 -11.13 -8.05
CA ILE A 437 9.16 -11.08 -6.76
C ILE A 437 7.91 -11.96 -6.69
N ASP A 438 7.33 -12.36 -7.82
CA ASP A 438 6.28 -13.38 -7.91
C ASP A 438 6.37 -14.15 -9.23
N ASN A 439 6.67 -15.45 -9.14
CA ASN A 439 6.73 -16.36 -10.28
C ASN A 439 5.54 -17.34 -10.35
N THR A 440 4.57 -17.20 -9.44
CA THR A 440 3.41 -18.10 -9.31
C THR A 440 2.19 -17.64 -10.09
N ARG A 441 2.21 -16.42 -10.63
CA ARG A 441 1.11 -15.81 -11.38
C ARG A 441 1.52 -15.46 -12.80
N LEU A 442 0.52 -15.25 -13.64
CA LEU A 442 0.71 -14.77 -15.00
C LEU A 442 0.99 -13.26 -15.00
N ILE A 443 1.67 -12.80 -16.04
CA ILE A 443 1.89 -11.37 -16.29
C ILE A 443 1.20 -11.03 -17.59
N SER A 444 0.47 -9.92 -17.60
CA SER A 444 -0.23 -9.42 -18.78
C SER A 444 -0.12 -7.90 -18.89
N ALA A 445 -0.66 -7.35 -19.96
CA ALA A 445 -0.92 -5.93 -20.15
C ALA A 445 -2.07 -5.80 -21.15
N ALA A 446 -2.88 -4.75 -21.02
CA ALA A 446 -3.76 -4.35 -22.11
C ALA A 446 -2.94 -3.53 -23.11
N MET A 447 -2.92 -3.97 -24.37
CA MET A 447 -2.14 -3.39 -25.45
C MET A 447 -3.11 -2.70 -26.43
N GLU A 448 -2.65 -1.62 -27.08
CA GLU A 448 -3.36 -1.03 -28.24
C GLU A 448 -3.40 -1.96 -29.44
#